data_AF-A0A951UH64-F1
#
_entry.id   AF-A0A951UH64-F1
#
_cell.length_a   1.000
_cell.length_b   1.000
_cell.length_c   1.000
_cell.angle_alpha   90.00
_cell.angle_beta   90.00
_cell.angle_gamma   90.00
#
_symmetry.space_group_name_H-M   'P 1'
#
loop_
_entity.id
_entity.type
_entity.pdbx_description
1 polymer ?
#
loop_
_entity_poly.entity_id
_entity_poly.type
_entity_poly.pdbx_seq_one_letter_code
_entity_poly.pdbx_strand_id
1 'polypeptide(L)'
;MDVNEFISSLQEIKDDAAVIDLCRKKVLHGTPYIFEGQEDKYYEFRKRISEKFDIAFHEVFITGSAKLGFSPRKRKIFDYDSDIDVAIVSQNLYDRIIDIICIYQMELRRARRKVTYDELKMYHSFLEYTAIGWIRPDKLPISFKVNELKDEWFDFFKSISYGKSEVGDYKVTAGIFKTYQHFEMYTVSGFRDLKKSLEIGV
;
A
#
# COMPACT_ATOMS: atom_id res chain seq x y z
N MET A 1 -19.06 1.25 12.31
CA MET A 1 -18.06 1.27 13.39
C MET A 1 -17.32 2.58 13.26
N ASP A 2 -17.33 3.39 14.32
CA ASP A 2 -16.58 4.64 14.34
C ASP A 2 -15.14 4.46 14.86
N VAL A 3 -14.38 5.55 14.85
CA VAL A 3 -12.97 5.54 15.28
C VAL A 3 -12.79 5.18 16.76
N ASN A 4 -13.71 5.58 17.63
CA ASN A 4 -13.61 5.33 19.06
C ASN A 4 -13.94 3.88 19.36
N GLU A 5 -15.02 3.34 18.78
CA GLU A 5 -15.36 1.92 18.86
C GLU A 5 -14.21 1.04 18.36
N PHE A 6 -13.56 1.43 17.26
CA PHE A 6 -12.41 0.72 16.72
C PHE A 6 -11.24 0.73 17.70
N ILE A 7 -10.88 1.90 18.25
CA ILE A 7 -9.79 2.04 19.22
C ILE A 7 -10.08 1.23 20.48
N SER A 8 -11.28 1.33 21.04
CA SER A 8 -11.70 0.54 22.21
C SER A 8 -11.60 -0.96 21.93
N SER A 9 -12.09 -1.41 20.78
CA SER A 9 -11.98 -2.84 20.39
C SER A 9 -10.53 -3.30 20.28
N LEU A 10 -9.63 -2.45 19.80
CA LEU A 10 -8.20 -2.77 19.68
C LEU A 10 -7.51 -2.83 21.04
N GLN A 11 -7.88 -1.96 21.99
CA GLN A 11 -7.32 -1.93 23.35
C GLN A 11 -7.77 -3.14 24.18
N GLU A 12 -9.00 -3.61 23.99
CA GLU A 12 -9.56 -4.75 24.74
C GLU A 12 -8.96 -6.11 24.32
N ILE A 13 -8.38 -6.20 23.11
CA ILE A 13 -7.77 -7.43 22.62
C ILE A 13 -6.54 -7.79 23.46
N LYS A 14 -6.59 -8.95 24.15
CA LYS A 14 -5.48 -9.48 24.96
C LYS A 14 -4.58 -10.45 24.21
N ASP A 15 -5.10 -11.09 23.18
CA ASP A 15 -4.43 -12.15 22.43
C ASP A 15 -4.02 -11.67 21.03
N ASP A 16 -2.85 -12.12 20.55
CA ASP A 16 -2.30 -11.70 19.26
C ASP A 16 -3.11 -12.26 18.09
N ALA A 17 -3.70 -13.46 18.22
CA ALA A 17 -4.54 -14.02 17.18
C ALA A 17 -5.82 -13.19 16.96
N ALA A 18 -6.34 -12.57 18.02
CA ALA A 18 -7.49 -11.66 17.92
C ALA A 18 -7.14 -10.33 17.21
N VAL A 19 -5.89 -9.85 17.29
CA VAL A 19 -5.43 -8.69 16.49
C VAL A 19 -5.43 -9.03 15.00
N ILE A 20 -4.95 -10.23 14.66
CA ILE A 20 -4.94 -10.74 13.28
C ILE A 20 -6.37 -10.87 12.75
N ASP A 21 -7.29 -11.43 13.54
CA ASP A 21 -8.69 -11.59 13.16
C ASP A 21 -9.39 -10.23 12.96
N LEU A 22 -9.16 -9.25 13.84
CA LEU A 22 -9.65 -7.88 13.67
C LEU A 22 -9.13 -7.26 12.37
N CYS A 23 -7.82 -7.40 12.09
CA CYS A 23 -7.21 -6.90 10.86
C CYS A 23 -7.85 -7.53 9.61
N ARG A 24 -8.03 -8.85 9.60
CA ARG A 24 -8.70 -9.56 8.50
C ARG A 24 -10.11 -9.05 8.28
N LYS A 25 -10.91 -8.97 9.34
CA LYS A 25 -12.31 -8.53 9.28
C LYS A 25 -12.48 -7.08 8.85
N LYS A 26 -11.59 -6.18 9.28
CA LYS A 26 -11.75 -4.73 9.10
C LYS A 26 -10.98 -4.16 7.91
N VAL A 27 -9.82 -4.71 7.58
CA VAL A 27 -8.94 -4.17 6.53
C VAL A 27 -8.85 -5.08 5.32
N LEU A 28 -8.67 -6.39 5.52
CA LEU A 28 -8.35 -7.31 4.41
C LEU A 28 -9.59 -7.93 3.74
N HIS A 29 -10.76 -7.80 4.36
CA HIS A 29 -12.02 -8.39 3.88
C HIS A 29 -13.12 -7.34 3.64
N GLY A 30 -14.05 -7.66 2.74
CA GLY A 30 -15.26 -6.88 2.46
C GLY A 30 -15.04 -5.64 1.57
N THR A 31 -16.11 -4.91 1.31
CA THR A 31 -16.10 -3.68 0.53
C THR A 31 -15.43 -2.53 1.32
N PRO A 32 -14.56 -1.72 0.70
CA PRO A 32 -14.03 -0.51 1.32
C PRO A 32 -15.13 0.50 1.65
N TYR A 33 -14.97 1.26 2.74
CA TYR A 33 -15.93 2.31 3.15
C TYR A 33 -16.30 3.25 2.00
N ILE A 34 -15.32 3.68 1.20
CA ILE A 34 -15.55 4.57 0.04
C ILE A 34 -16.50 3.98 -1.03
N PHE A 35 -16.64 2.65 -1.07
CA PHE A 35 -17.49 1.93 -2.00
C PHE A 35 -18.69 1.25 -1.33
N GLU A 36 -19.04 1.62 -0.10
CA GLU A 36 -20.21 1.06 0.59
C GLU A 36 -21.49 1.29 -0.23
N GLY A 37 -22.21 0.20 -0.56
CA GLY A 37 -23.39 0.23 -1.43
C GLY A 37 -23.09 0.50 -2.91
N GLN A 38 -21.82 0.45 -3.32
CA GLN A 38 -21.34 0.69 -4.69
C GLN A 38 -20.34 -0.40 -5.11
N GLU A 39 -20.65 -1.66 -4.83
CA GLU A 39 -19.78 -2.83 -5.06
C GLU A 39 -19.35 -2.97 -6.53
N ASP A 40 -20.23 -2.64 -7.47
CA ASP A 40 -19.93 -2.68 -8.91
C ASP A 40 -18.83 -1.67 -9.27
N LYS A 41 -18.86 -0.47 -8.68
CA LYS A 41 -17.79 0.52 -8.86
C LYS A 41 -16.47 0.04 -8.27
N TYR A 42 -16.51 -0.68 -7.14
CA TYR A 42 -15.31 -1.29 -6.58
C TYR A 42 -14.74 -2.39 -7.48
N TYR A 43 -15.60 -3.17 -8.14
CA TYR A 43 -15.16 -4.13 -9.15
C TYR A 43 -14.48 -3.43 -10.33
N GLU A 44 -15.11 -2.41 -10.94
CA GLU A 44 -14.53 -1.69 -12.09
C GLU A 44 -13.21 -0.99 -11.74
N PHE A 45 -13.10 -0.42 -10.53
CA PHE A 45 -11.84 0.17 -10.05
C PHE A 45 -10.70 -0.85 -10.00
N ARG A 46 -10.97 -2.04 -9.43
CA ARG A 46 -9.98 -3.12 -9.35
C ARG A 46 -9.62 -3.65 -10.73
N LYS A 47 -10.63 -3.82 -11.59
CA LYS A 47 -10.45 -4.28 -12.97
C LYS A 47 -9.53 -3.35 -13.77
N ARG A 48 -9.72 -2.04 -13.65
CA ARG A 48 -8.86 -1.03 -14.29
C ARG A 48 -7.39 -1.17 -13.90
N ILE A 49 -7.11 -1.37 -12.61
CA ILE A 49 -5.75 -1.57 -12.10
C ILE A 49 -5.22 -2.94 -12.57
N SER A 50 -6.07 -3.97 -12.54
CA SER A 50 -5.67 -5.32 -12.91
C SER A 50 -5.30 -5.45 -14.38
N GLU A 51 -6.06 -4.80 -15.27
CA GLU A 51 -5.78 -4.75 -16.71
C GLU A 51 -4.49 -3.98 -17.01
N LYS A 52 -4.20 -2.87 -16.29
CA LYS A 52 -2.97 -2.11 -16.48
C LYS A 52 -1.71 -2.92 -16.17
N PHE A 53 -1.76 -3.73 -15.11
CA PHE A 53 -0.58 -4.46 -14.61
C PHE A 53 -0.55 -5.94 -15.00
N ASP A 54 -1.58 -6.43 -15.70
CA ASP A 54 -1.74 -7.84 -16.08
C ASP A 54 -1.72 -8.76 -14.84
N ILE A 55 -2.57 -8.45 -13.87
CA ILE A 55 -2.75 -9.18 -12.61
C ILE A 55 -4.22 -9.56 -12.43
N ALA A 56 -4.54 -10.39 -11.46
CA ALA A 56 -5.94 -10.70 -11.17
C ALA A 56 -6.60 -9.57 -10.38
N PHE A 57 -7.88 -9.26 -10.65
CA PHE A 57 -8.58 -8.17 -9.94
C PHE A 57 -8.69 -8.39 -8.42
N HIS A 58 -8.64 -9.64 -7.95
CA HIS A 58 -8.64 -9.98 -6.52
C HIS A 58 -7.28 -9.75 -5.84
N GLU A 59 -6.23 -9.42 -6.61
CA GLU A 59 -4.93 -8.99 -6.10
C GLU A 59 -4.89 -7.49 -5.79
N VAL A 60 -5.98 -6.74 -6.03
CA VAL A 60 -6.07 -5.30 -5.79
C VAL A 60 -6.95 -5.02 -4.57
N PHE A 61 -6.35 -4.38 -3.55
CA PHE A 61 -6.99 -4.04 -2.29
C PHE A 61 -6.95 -2.52 -2.06
N ILE A 62 -7.99 -1.97 -1.45
CA ILE A 62 -7.93 -0.63 -0.84
C ILE A 62 -7.72 -0.80 0.66
N THR A 63 -6.77 -0.04 1.19
CA THR A 63 -6.40 -0.02 2.61
C THR A 63 -6.48 1.40 3.17
N GLY A 64 -5.94 1.61 4.37
CA GLY A 64 -5.89 2.93 5.00
C GLY A 64 -7.27 3.47 5.35
N SER A 65 -7.39 4.80 5.35
CA SER A 65 -8.63 5.47 5.77
C SER A 65 -9.79 5.28 4.79
N ALA A 66 -9.51 5.08 3.50
CA ALA A 66 -10.55 4.80 2.50
C ALA A 66 -11.21 3.43 2.72
N LYS A 67 -10.50 2.48 3.34
CA LYS A 67 -11.04 1.17 3.74
C LYS A 67 -11.89 1.27 5.00
N LEU A 68 -11.39 1.95 6.04
CA LEU A 68 -12.01 1.99 7.36
C LEU A 68 -13.06 3.10 7.52
N GLY A 69 -13.04 4.14 6.68
CA GLY A 69 -13.81 5.37 6.86
C GLY A 69 -13.17 6.38 7.82
N PHE A 70 -12.00 6.06 8.36
CA PHE A 70 -11.20 6.91 9.23
C PHE A 70 -9.77 6.42 9.27
N SER A 71 -8.84 7.28 9.68
CA SER A 71 -7.46 6.90 10.00
C SER A 71 -7.36 6.65 11.51
N PRO A 72 -7.16 5.40 11.98
CA PRO A 72 -7.01 5.09 13.40
C PRO A 72 -5.86 5.86 14.06
N ARG A 73 -4.73 5.99 13.35
CA ARG A 73 -3.52 6.64 13.86
C ARG A 73 -3.68 8.16 14.03
N LYS A 74 -4.20 8.83 12.99
CA LYS A 74 -4.47 10.28 13.02
C LYS A 74 -5.76 10.65 13.79
N ARG A 75 -6.58 9.66 14.18
CA ARG A 75 -7.95 9.84 14.71
C ARG A 75 -8.79 10.81 13.87
N LYS A 76 -8.61 10.74 12.54
CA LYS A 76 -9.24 11.62 11.55
C LYS A 76 -10.27 10.84 10.75
N ILE A 77 -11.48 11.39 10.60
CA ILE A 77 -12.50 10.85 9.70
C ILE A 77 -12.02 10.95 8.24
N PHE A 78 -12.38 9.98 7.42
CA PHE A 78 -12.08 10.02 5.99
C PHE A 78 -12.84 11.19 5.32
N ASP A 79 -12.12 12.02 4.58
CA ASP A 79 -12.60 13.24 3.94
C ASP A 79 -11.87 13.51 2.62
N TYR A 80 -12.20 14.58 1.91
CA TYR A 80 -11.62 14.92 0.61
C TYR A 80 -10.11 15.19 0.61
N ASP A 81 -9.51 15.45 1.78
CA ASP A 81 -8.06 15.59 1.93
C ASP A 81 -7.35 14.23 2.17
N SER A 82 -8.10 13.13 2.14
CA SER A 82 -7.57 11.78 2.35
C SER A 82 -7.16 11.13 1.02
N ASP A 83 -6.08 10.36 1.04
CA ASP A 83 -5.66 9.56 -0.11
C ASP A 83 -6.41 8.22 -0.16
N ILE A 84 -6.52 7.64 -1.35
CA ILE A 84 -6.88 6.23 -1.56
C ILE A 84 -5.61 5.40 -1.64
N ASP A 85 -5.33 4.65 -0.58
CA ASP A 85 -4.17 3.76 -0.52
C ASP A 85 -4.52 2.40 -1.14
N VAL A 86 -3.88 2.06 -2.25
CA VAL A 86 -4.03 0.77 -2.92
C VAL A 86 -2.86 -0.16 -2.55
N ALA A 87 -3.19 -1.38 -2.14
CA ALA A 87 -2.23 -2.46 -1.99
C ALA A 87 -2.43 -3.46 -3.13
N ILE A 88 -1.44 -3.58 -4.01
CA ILE A 88 -1.40 -4.63 -5.02
C ILE A 88 -0.64 -5.82 -4.45
N VAL A 89 -1.26 -6.99 -4.41
CA VAL A 89 -0.69 -8.20 -3.83
C VAL A 89 -0.46 -9.20 -4.94
N SER A 90 0.66 -9.07 -5.65
CA SER A 90 0.97 -9.92 -6.79
C SER A 90 2.45 -10.28 -6.83
N GLN A 91 2.72 -11.58 -6.70
CA GLN A 91 4.09 -12.08 -6.74
C GLN A 91 4.73 -11.85 -8.11
N ASN A 92 3.97 -12.03 -9.20
CA ASN A 92 4.47 -11.83 -10.56
C ASN A 92 4.90 -10.37 -10.78
N LEU A 93 4.02 -9.41 -10.48
CA LEU A 93 4.34 -7.99 -10.63
C LEU A 93 5.52 -7.59 -9.72
N TYR A 94 5.55 -8.11 -8.49
CA TYR A 94 6.64 -7.88 -7.56
C TYR A 94 7.98 -8.37 -8.14
N ASP A 95 8.06 -9.64 -8.55
CA ASP A 95 9.29 -10.25 -9.06
C ASP A 95 9.77 -9.53 -10.35
N ARG A 96 8.84 -9.11 -11.23
CA ARG A 96 9.18 -8.29 -12.42
C ARG A 96 9.90 -6.98 -12.07
N ILE A 97 9.46 -6.28 -11.03
CA ILE A 97 10.12 -5.05 -10.59
C ILE A 97 11.48 -5.37 -9.94
N ILE A 98 11.54 -6.43 -9.14
CA ILE A 98 12.80 -6.88 -8.53
C ILE A 98 13.84 -7.24 -9.58
N ASP A 99 13.48 -7.89 -10.67
CA ASP A 99 14.42 -8.21 -11.76
C ASP A 99 15.07 -6.95 -12.36
N ILE A 100 14.29 -5.88 -12.55
CA ILE A 100 14.80 -4.58 -13.01
C ILE A 100 15.79 -4.00 -11.99
N ILE A 101 15.47 -4.09 -10.69
CA ILE A 101 16.35 -3.63 -9.62
C ILE A 101 17.61 -4.48 -9.50
N CYS A 102 17.52 -5.80 -9.70
CA CYS A 102 18.68 -6.69 -9.71
C CYS A 102 19.68 -6.31 -10.80
N ILE A 103 19.20 -5.98 -12.01
CA ILE A 103 20.05 -5.47 -13.09
C ILE A 103 20.74 -4.17 -12.66
N TYR A 104 19.99 -3.22 -12.10
CA TYR A 104 20.55 -1.97 -11.57
C TYR A 104 21.63 -2.21 -10.50
N GLN A 105 21.39 -3.11 -9.56
CA GLN A 105 22.34 -3.49 -8.51
C GLN A 105 23.64 -4.09 -9.08
N MET A 106 23.54 -4.91 -10.13
CA MET A 106 24.71 -5.49 -10.80
C MET A 106 25.54 -4.42 -11.51
N GLU A 107 24.90 -3.41 -12.08
CA GLU A 107 25.60 -2.27 -12.70
C GLU A 107 26.34 -1.42 -11.67
N LEU A 108 25.71 -1.17 -10.50
CA LEU A 108 26.37 -0.50 -9.37
C LEU A 108 27.61 -1.25 -8.89
N ARG A 109 27.50 -2.57 -8.67
CA ARG A 109 28.61 -3.41 -8.20
C ARG A 109 29.83 -3.39 -9.13
N ARG A 110 29.61 -3.25 -10.44
CA ARG A 110 30.67 -3.19 -11.45
C ARG A 110 31.24 -1.78 -11.63
N ALA A 111 30.88 -0.82 -10.76
CA ALA A 111 31.21 0.59 -10.89
C ALA A 111 30.84 1.19 -12.27
N ARG A 112 29.83 0.61 -12.92
CA ARG A 112 29.35 1.07 -14.25
C ARG A 112 28.45 2.30 -14.14
N ARG A 113 28.13 2.73 -12.91
CA ARG A 113 27.37 3.93 -12.61
C ARG A 113 27.98 4.65 -11.41
N LYS A 114 28.06 5.97 -11.51
CA LYS A 114 28.28 6.84 -10.35
C LYS A 114 26.91 7.13 -9.72
N VAL A 115 26.83 7.01 -8.40
CA VAL A 115 25.63 7.33 -7.62
C VAL A 115 25.98 8.35 -6.57
N THR A 116 25.09 9.29 -6.37
CA THR A 116 25.15 10.28 -5.30
C THR A 116 24.84 9.64 -3.95
N TYR A 117 25.19 10.32 -2.87
CA TYR A 117 24.86 9.89 -1.52
C TYR A 117 23.34 9.75 -1.31
N ASP A 118 22.55 10.69 -1.85
CA ASP A 118 21.10 10.68 -1.72
C ASP A 118 20.45 9.51 -2.48
N GLU A 119 20.96 9.18 -3.68
CA GLU A 119 20.52 8.00 -4.43
C GLU A 119 20.83 6.71 -3.67
N LEU A 120 22.01 6.61 -3.03
CA LEU A 120 22.36 5.46 -2.18
C LEU A 120 21.44 5.35 -0.97
N LYS A 121 21.13 6.47 -0.31
CA LYS A 121 20.21 6.50 0.84
C LYS A 121 18.79 6.09 0.45
N MET A 122 18.29 6.61 -0.67
CA MET A 122 16.98 6.24 -1.20
C MET A 122 16.95 4.75 -1.58
N TYR A 123 18.01 4.24 -2.20
CA TYR A 123 18.13 2.83 -2.54
C TYR A 123 18.18 1.94 -1.29
N HIS A 124 18.90 2.32 -0.24
CA HIS A 124 18.90 1.61 1.03
C HIS A 124 17.48 1.53 1.63
N SER A 125 16.77 2.66 1.67
CA SER A 125 15.38 2.70 2.15
C SER A 125 14.46 1.80 1.31
N PHE A 126 14.65 1.77 -0.01
CA PHE A 126 13.93 0.84 -0.88
C PHE A 126 14.21 -0.63 -0.51
N LEU A 127 15.46 -0.99 -0.26
CA LEU A 127 15.85 -2.35 0.11
C LEU A 127 15.24 -2.78 1.45
N GLU A 128 15.15 -1.88 2.43
CA GLU A 128 14.49 -2.14 3.73
C GLU A 128 13.02 -2.55 3.55
N TYR A 129 12.27 -1.81 2.73
CA TYR A 129 10.87 -2.15 2.44
C TYR A 129 10.76 -3.45 1.61
N THR A 130 11.66 -3.62 0.65
CA THR A 130 11.72 -4.82 -0.19
C THR A 130 11.98 -6.07 0.67
N ALA A 131 12.85 -5.98 1.69
CA ALA A 131 13.16 -7.09 2.59
C ALA A 131 11.93 -7.59 3.36
N ILE A 132 10.94 -6.74 3.61
CA ILE A 132 9.65 -7.11 4.24
C ILE A 132 8.57 -7.44 3.20
N GLY A 133 8.94 -7.59 1.93
CA GLY A 133 8.03 -7.95 0.84
C GLY A 133 7.13 -6.82 0.37
N TRP A 134 7.51 -5.55 0.60
CA TRP A 134 6.77 -4.37 0.16
C TRP A 134 7.62 -3.48 -0.76
N ILE A 135 7.22 -3.36 -2.02
CA ILE A 135 7.78 -2.37 -2.94
C ILE A 135 7.00 -1.05 -2.77
N ARG A 136 7.75 -0.01 -2.44
CA ARG A 136 7.32 1.38 -2.41
C ARG A 136 7.80 2.12 -3.65
N PRO A 137 6.92 2.39 -4.64
CA PRO A 137 7.29 3.05 -5.89
C PRO A 137 7.90 4.45 -5.69
N ASP A 138 7.51 5.16 -4.62
CA ASP A 138 8.10 6.45 -4.26
C ASP A 138 9.57 6.36 -3.86
N LYS A 139 10.01 5.19 -3.36
CA LYS A 139 11.39 4.90 -2.94
C LYS A 139 12.24 4.29 -4.05
N LEU A 140 11.68 4.01 -5.24
CA LEU A 140 12.45 3.46 -6.34
C LEU A 140 13.66 4.35 -6.69
N PRO A 141 14.86 3.77 -6.88
CA PRO A 141 16.07 4.48 -7.31
C PRO A 141 15.88 5.30 -8.59
N ILE A 142 16.65 6.38 -8.74
CA ILE A 142 16.65 7.20 -9.95
C ILE A 142 17.72 6.64 -10.89
N SER A 143 17.32 5.76 -11.80
CA SER A 143 18.18 5.26 -12.88
C SER A 143 17.32 5.09 -14.13
N PHE A 144 17.82 5.37 -15.33
CA PHE A 144 17.01 5.44 -16.57
C PHE A 144 15.83 4.44 -16.64
N LYS A 145 16.09 3.13 -16.63
CA LYS A 145 15.03 2.10 -16.68
C LYS A 145 14.11 2.08 -15.45
N VAL A 146 14.66 2.35 -14.27
CA VAL A 146 13.87 2.41 -13.03
C VAL A 146 13.02 3.69 -13.00
N ASN A 147 13.50 4.76 -13.61
CA ASN A 147 12.80 6.02 -13.73
C ASN A 147 11.62 5.89 -14.71
N GLU A 148 11.81 5.23 -15.85
CA GLU A 148 10.69 4.90 -16.76
C GLU A 148 9.60 4.10 -16.03
N LEU A 149 9.97 3.05 -15.29
CA LEU A 149 9.03 2.28 -14.46
C LEU A 149 8.32 3.17 -13.42
N LYS A 150 9.07 4.05 -12.76
CA LYS A 150 8.56 4.97 -11.73
C LYS A 150 7.57 5.97 -12.34
N ASP A 151 7.90 6.56 -13.48
CA ASP A 151 7.08 7.54 -14.18
C ASP A 151 5.79 6.89 -14.69
N GLU A 152 5.90 5.72 -15.36
CA GLU A 152 4.73 4.95 -15.80
C GLU A 152 3.78 4.60 -14.65
N TRP A 153 4.34 4.26 -13.48
CA TRP A 153 3.58 3.99 -12.27
C TRP A 153 2.80 5.23 -11.81
N PHE A 154 3.49 6.35 -11.61
CA PHE A 154 2.88 7.57 -11.11
C PHE A 154 1.90 8.19 -12.11
N ASP A 155 2.20 8.14 -13.41
CA ASP A 155 1.31 8.61 -14.45
C ASP A 155 0.01 7.81 -14.49
N PHE A 156 0.09 6.49 -14.35
CA PHE A 156 -1.12 5.67 -14.26
C PHE A 156 -1.97 6.03 -13.04
N PHE A 157 -1.40 6.06 -11.84
CA PHE A 157 -2.20 6.37 -10.64
C PHE A 157 -2.74 7.80 -10.63
N LYS A 158 -2.00 8.75 -11.21
CA LYS A 158 -2.49 10.12 -11.46
C LYS A 158 -3.63 10.14 -12.49
N SER A 159 -3.61 9.27 -13.50
CA SER A 159 -4.66 9.19 -14.52
C SER A 159 -6.01 8.71 -13.97
N ILE A 160 -6.00 7.97 -12.86
CA ILE A 160 -7.20 7.47 -12.17
C ILE A 160 -7.54 8.26 -10.89
N SER A 161 -6.80 9.32 -10.59
CA SER A 161 -7.05 10.22 -9.45
C SER A 161 -7.94 11.40 -9.83
N TYR A 162 -8.46 12.11 -8.84
CA TYR A 162 -9.11 13.42 -8.98
C TYR A 162 -10.29 13.43 -9.97
N GLY A 163 -11.28 12.59 -9.72
CA GLY A 163 -12.53 12.54 -10.48
C GLY A 163 -12.45 11.75 -11.79
N LYS A 164 -11.33 11.06 -12.05
CA LYS A 164 -11.08 10.32 -13.29
C LYS A 164 -11.33 8.82 -13.19
N SER A 165 -11.86 8.36 -12.06
CA SER A 165 -12.19 6.96 -11.83
C SER A 165 -13.32 6.81 -10.80
N GLU A 166 -13.63 5.56 -10.49
CA GLU A 166 -14.72 5.14 -9.62
C GLU A 166 -14.57 5.63 -8.18
N VAL A 167 -13.35 5.97 -7.73
CA VAL A 167 -13.12 6.49 -6.38
C VAL A 167 -13.60 7.94 -6.20
N GLY A 168 -13.84 8.70 -7.27
CA GLY A 168 -14.22 10.12 -7.18
C GLY A 168 -13.02 11.07 -7.09
N ASP A 169 -13.20 12.22 -6.44
CA ASP A 169 -12.20 13.31 -6.41
C ASP A 169 -11.11 13.11 -5.34
N TYR A 170 -10.46 11.94 -5.39
CA TYR A 170 -9.38 11.58 -4.46
C TYR A 170 -8.09 11.27 -5.21
N LYS A 171 -6.98 11.52 -4.53
CA LYS A 171 -5.67 11.06 -4.97
C LYS A 171 -5.55 9.56 -4.72
N VAL A 172 -5.17 8.81 -5.74
CA VAL A 172 -4.88 7.37 -5.63
C VAL A 172 -3.37 7.18 -5.51
N THR A 173 -2.95 6.42 -4.51
CA THR A 173 -1.56 5.97 -4.37
C THR A 173 -1.53 4.45 -4.28
N ALA A 174 -0.39 3.84 -4.60
CA ALA A 174 -0.27 2.40 -4.57
C ALA A 174 1.13 1.91 -4.21
N GLY A 175 1.18 0.76 -3.56
CA GLY A 175 2.39 -0.05 -3.36
C GLY A 175 2.12 -1.52 -3.70
N ILE A 176 3.20 -2.31 -3.79
CA ILE A 176 3.11 -3.72 -4.17
C ILE A 176 3.62 -4.59 -3.04
N PHE A 177 2.83 -5.57 -2.63
CA PHE A 177 3.24 -6.63 -1.72
C PHE A 177 3.49 -7.91 -2.50
N LYS A 178 4.53 -8.66 -2.12
CA LYS A 178 4.90 -9.91 -2.79
C LYS A 178 3.82 -10.98 -2.67
N THR A 179 3.26 -11.14 -1.48
CA THR A 179 2.19 -12.12 -1.22
C THR A 179 1.20 -11.56 -0.20
N TYR A 180 0.03 -12.19 -0.12
CA TYR A 180 -0.99 -11.81 0.87
C TYR A 180 -0.44 -11.87 2.30
N GLN A 181 0.43 -12.83 2.60
CA GLN A 181 1.08 -12.94 3.90
C GLN A 181 1.90 -11.68 4.22
N HIS A 182 2.65 -11.11 3.27
CA HIS A 182 3.42 -9.87 3.50
C HIS A 182 2.51 -8.67 3.75
N PHE A 183 1.41 -8.56 2.99
CA PHE A 183 0.42 -7.51 3.19
C PHE A 183 -0.27 -7.61 4.56
N GLU A 184 -0.66 -8.82 4.96
CA GLU A 184 -1.25 -9.10 6.27
C GLU A 184 -0.27 -8.79 7.40
N MET A 185 0.97 -9.29 7.32
CA MET A 185 1.99 -9.03 8.34
C MET A 185 2.24 -7.52 8.53
N TYR A 186 2.35 -6.77 7.44
CA TYR A 186 2.54 -5.31 7.49
C TYR A 186 1.33 -4.59 8.11
N THR A 187 0.12 -4.99 7.73
CA THR A 187 -1.10 -4.36 8.27
C THR A 187 -1.25 -4.67 9.76
N VAL A 188 -1.01 -5.92 10.16
CA VAL A 188 -1.05 -6.34 11.56
C VAL A 188 0.05 -5.64 12.38
N SER A 189 1.26 -5.46 11.84
CA SER A 189 2.30 -4.71 12.55
C SER A 189 1.87 -3.27 12.84
N GLY A 190 1.21 -2.61 11.89
CA GLY A 190 0.64 -1.27 12.11
C GLY A 190 -0.41 -1.23 13.22
N PHE A 191 -1.23 -2.28 13.36
CA PHE A 191 -2.22 -2.39 14.43
C PHE A 191 -1.56 -2.63 15.79
N ARG A 192 -0.52 -3.47 15.84
CA ARG A 192 0.28 -3.70 17.05
C ARG A 192 0.98 -2.42 17.50
N ASP A 193 1.53 -1.64 16.57
CA ASP A 193 2.18 -0.37 16.87
C ASP A 193 1.18 0.66 17.38
N LEU A 194 -0.01 0.73 16.76
CA LEU A 194 -1.10 1.58 17.24
C LEU A 194 -1.53 1.19 18.66
N LYS A 195 -1.73 -0.10 18.92
CA LYS A 195 -2.09 -0.59 20.24
C LYS A 195 -1.05 -0.19 21.29
N LYS A 196 0.24 -0.40 21.00
CA LYS A 196 1.34 0.03 21.89
C LYS A 196 1.33 1.53 22.14
N SER A 197 1.10 2.37 21.12
CA SER A 197 1.01 3.82 21.31
C SER A 197 -0.15 4.22 22.23
N LEU A 198 -1.28 3.51 22.15
CA LEU A 198 -2.44 3.76 23.00
C LEU A 198 -2.20 3.35 24.46
N GLU A 199 -1.39 2.31 24.71
CA GLU A 199 -1.01 1.88 26.07
C GLU A 199 -0.03 2.85 26.74
N ILE A 200 0.88 3.44 25.97
CA ILE A 200 1.90 4.38 26.48
C ILE A 200 1.32 5.80 26.68
N GLY A 201 0.16 6.11 26.10
CA GLY A 201 -0.54 7.38 26.27
C GLY A 201 0.07 8.55 25.49
N VAL A 202 0.71 8.26 24.34
CA VAL A 202 1.32 9.26 23.44
C VAL A 202 0.35 9.63 22.32
#